data_AF-A0A1Z9QVG1-F1
#
_entry.id   AF-A0A1Z9QVG1-F1
#
_cell.length_a   1.000
_cell.length_b   1.000
_cell.length_c   1.000
_cell.angle_alpha   90.00
_cell.angle_beta   90.00
_cell.angle_gamma   90.00
#
_symmetry.space_group_name_H-M   'P 1'
#
loop_
_entity.id
_entity.type
_entity.pdbx_description
1 polymer ?
#
loop_
_entity_poly.entity_id
_entity_poly.type
_entity_poly.pdbx_seq_one_letter_code
_entity_poly.pdbx_strand_id
1 'polypeptide(L)'
;MTEVAYASDKHSNNMKTETHPAEAVSIRSLFGKVTSRMLLVWAILAAFSSVVVYFSATDLLWPTSFIAVMSGLISICALIPGMTLATPQFPVESKLSRQQRIQRSGLFLVGVQATMIIRIVGTVALLALCRYQMGLPVETIVLFVCGWYIVLTAFEVFWLAKKASVLNAVTPDVPLAASDALVDGTDF
;
A
#
# COMPACT_ATOMS: atom_id res chain seq x y z
N MET A 1 -69.68 35.34 7.23
CA MET A 1 -68.80 35.44 6.05
C MET A 1 -67.54 36.15 6.53
N THR A 2 -66.63 35.56 7.32
CA THR A 2 -65.79 34.34 7.19
C THR A 2 -64.72 34.44 6.11
N GLU A 3 -63.60 35.10 6.44
CA GLU A 3 -62.26 34.94 5.83
C GLU A 3 -61.25 34.98 7.00
N VAL A 4 -60.95 33.83 7.62
CA VAL A 4 -59.81 32.95 7.30
C VAL A 4 -58.46 33.69 7.34
N ALA A 5 -57.89 33.75 8.55
CA ALA A 5 -56.48 34.02 8.77
C ALA A 5 -55.65 32.83 8.24
N TYR A 6 -54.89 33.06 7.16
CA TYR A 6 -53.92 32.07 6.67
C TYR A 6 -52.56 32.34 7.32
N ALA A 7 -52.25 31.52 8.33
CA ALA A 7 -50.92 31.40 8.90
C ALA A 7 -49.96 30.87 7.82
N SER A 8 -48.96 31.67 7.46
CA SER A 8 -47.85 31.25 6.61
C SER A 8 -46.90 30.40 7.45
N ASP A 9 -47.17 29.09 7.47
CA ASP A 9 -46.32 28.09 8.09
C ASP A 9 -45.05 27.94 7.26
N LYS A 10 -43.98 28.60 7.73
CA LYS A 10 -42.65 28.58 7.15
C LYS A 10 -42.00 27.24 7.50
N HIS A 11 -42.44 26.17 6.83
CA HIS A 11 -41.80 24.87 6.93
C HIS A 11 -40.45 24.93 6.19
N SER A 12 -39.44 25.36 6.94
CA SER A 12 -38.03 25.25 6.61
C SER A 12 -37.70 23.76 6.45
N ASN A 13 -37.88 23.24 5.24
CA ASN A 13 -37.25 22.00 4.81
C ASN A 13 -35.74 22.26 4.75
N ASN A 14 -35.12 22.13 5.93
CA ASN A 14 -33.70 22.07 6.13
C ASN A 14 -33.25 20.73 5.55
N MET A 15 -33.17 20.67 4.22
CA MET A 15 -32.50 19.61 3.49
C MET A 15 -31.03 19.72 3.87
N LYS A 16 -30.68 19.09 4.99
CA LYS A 16 -29.30 18.77 5.34
C LYS A 16 -28.80 17.94 4.19
N THR A 17 -28.12 18.60 3.26
CA THR A 17 -27.23 17.97 2.31
C THR A 17 -26.22 17.22 3.17
N GLU A 18 -26.51 15.96 3.47
CA GLU A 18 -25.52 15.00 3.93
C GLU A 18 -24.55 14.86 2.75
N THR A 19 -23.60 15.80 2.69
CA THR A 19 -22.36 15.65 1.98
C THR A 19 -21.68 14.46 2.61
N HIS A 20 -22.04 13.25 2.18
CA HIS A 20 -21.14 12.11 2.24
C HIS A 20 -19.85 12.60 1.60
N PRO A 21 -18.77 12.83 2.36
CA PRO A 21 -17.51 13.21 1.76
C PRO A 21 -17.12 12.02 0.89
N ALA A 22 -17.27 12.18 -0.43
CA ALA A 22 -16.86 11.19 -1.40
C ALA A 22 -15.40 10.85 -1.08
N GLU A 23 -15.16 9.65 -0.56
CA GLU A 23 -13.84 9.19 -0.13
C GLU A 23 -12.91 9.19 -1.35
N ALA A 24 -12.22 10.30 -1.59
CA ALA A 24 -11.13 10.34 -2.55
C ALA A 24 -10.10 9.31 -2.12
N VAL A 25 -10.05 8.16 -2.80
CA VAL A 25 -9.11 7.07 -2.50
C VAL A 25 -7.69 7.52 -2.86
N SER A 26 -7.08 8.23 -1.92
CA SER A 26 -5.70 8.71 -2.04
C SER A 26 -4.72 7.53 -2.05
N ILE A 27 -3.81 7.51 -3.03
CA ILE A 27 -2.72 6.53 -3.11
C ILE A 27 -1.92 6.51 -1.80
N ARG A 28 -1.76 7.68 -1.15
CA ARG A 28 -1.11 7.82 0.15
C ARG A 28 -1.80 7.05 1.27
N SER A 29 -3.15 7.05 1.31
CA SER A 29 -3.89 6.28 2.33
C SER A 29 -3.82 4.78 2.05
N LEU A 30 -3.65 4.40 0.79
CA LEU A 30 -3.49 3.01 0.35
C LEU A 30 -2.12 2.46 0.78
N PHE A 31 -1.03 3.18 0.48
CA PHE A 31 0.30 2.85 0.99
C PHE A 31 0.33 2.88 2.52
N GLY A 32 -0.25 3.89 3.17
CA GLY A 32 -0.32 3.94 4.64
C GLY A 32 -1.04 2.73 5.27
N LYS A 33 -2.16 2.27 4.69
CA LYS A 33 -2.86 1.06 5.14
C LYS A 33 -2.01 -0.20 4.92
N VAL A 34 -1.28 -0.30 3.79
CA VAL A 34 -0.36 -1.42 3.52
C VAL A 34 0.81 -1.39 4.52
N THR A 35 1.43 -0.23 4.74
CA THR A 35 2.50 -0.04 5.72
C THR A 35 2.07 -0.45 7.13
N SER A 36 0.89 -0.02 7.58
CA SER A 36 0.37 -0.39 8.90
C SER A 36 0.18 -1.90 9.06
N ARG A 37 -0.42 -2.56 8.05
CA ARG A 37 -0.62 -4.02 8.07
C ARG A 37 0.71 -4.77 8.04
N MET A 38 1.65 -4.28 7.24
CA MET A 38 2.98 -4.87 7.14
C MET A 38 3.75 -4.73 8.46
N LEU A 39 3.69 -3.56 9.12
CA LEU A 39 4.29 -3.35 10.43
C LEU A 39 3.69 -4.25 11.49
N LEU A 40 2.37 -4.47 11.44
CA LEU A 40 1.70 -5.39 12.36
C LEU A 40 2.21 -6.83 12.16
N VAL A 41 2.26 -7.30 10.91
CA VAL A 41 2.80 -8.63 10.58
C VAL A 41 4.27 -8.76 10.99
N TRP A 42 5.08 -7.73 10.73
CA TRP A 42 6.47 -7.65 11.17
C TRP A 42 6.58 -7.77 12.69
N ALA A 43 5.78 -7.02 13.46
CA ALA A 43 5.83 -7.06 14.92
C ALA A 43 5.43 -8.43 15.48
N ILE A 44 4.42 -9.08 14.89
CA ILE A 44 4.02 -10.45 15.25
C ILE A 44 5.16 -11.43 14.96
N LEU A 45 5.75 -11.37 13.77
CA LEU A 45 6.87 -12.24 13.38
C LEU A 45 8.10 -12.01 14.25
N ALA A 46 8.39 -10.75 14.59
CA ALA A 46 9.51 -10.39 15.47
C ALA A 46 9.30 -11.01 16.85
N ALA A 47 8.15 -10.78 17.47
CA ALA A 47 7.80 -11.38 18.76
C ALA A 47 7.84 -12.91 18.72
N PHE A 48 7.24 -13.52 17.70
CA PHE A 48 7.23 -14.97 17.54
C PHE A 48 8.65 -15.53 17.37
N SER A 49 9.46 -14.94 16.51
CA SER A 49 10.86 -15.36 16.30
C SER A 49 11.71 -15.21 17.56
N SER A 50 11.53 -14.12 18.32
CA SER A 50 12.21 -13.91 19.60
C SER A 50 11.81 -14.94 20.64
N VAL A 51 10.53 -15.33 20.72
CA VAL A 51 10.06 -16.39 21.62
C VAL A 51 10.65 -17.75 21.23
N VAL A 52 10.64 -18.11 19.94
CA VAL A 52 11.22 -19.37 19.45
C VAL A 52 12.71 -19.44 19.76
N VAL A 53 13.46 -18.37 19.50
CA VAL A 53 14.90 -18.30 19.77
C VAL A 53 15.17 -18.30 21.28
N TYR A 54 14.36 -17.65 22.10
CA TYR A 54 14.49 -17.70 23.56
C TYR A 54 14.42 -19.12 24.10
N PHE A 55 13.52 -19.96 23.57
CA PHE A 55 13.41 -21.37 23.99
C PHE A 55 14.47 -22.29 23.38
N SER A 56 15.00 -21.95 22.20
CA SER A 56 15.86 -22.87 21.43
C SER A 56 17.36 -22.55 21.56
N ALA A 57 17.72 -21.27 21.61
CA ALA A 57 19.10 -20.80 21.59
C ALA A 57 19.20 -19.33 22.06
N THR A 58 19.22 -19.14 23.38
CA THR A 58 19.25 -17.80 24.01
C THR A 58 20.44 -16.94 23.54
N ASP A 59 21.56 -17.56 23.20
CA ASP A 59 22.76 -16.87 22.69
C ASP A 59 22.51 -16.15 21.35
N LEU A 60 21.53 -16.60 20.57
CA LEU A 60 21.13 -15.99 19.30
C LEU A 60 20.08 -14.88 19.47
N LEU A 61 19.56 -14.67 20.68
CA LEU A 61 18.47 -13.72 20.93
C LEU A 61 18.86 -12.29 20.57
N TRP A 62 20.08 -11.87 20.92
CA TRP A 62 20.60 -10.54 20.59
C TRP A 62 20.72 -10.35 19.06
N PRO A 63 21.43 -11.22 18.32
CA PRO A 63 21.48 -11.16 16.86
C PRO A 63 20.10 -11.19 16.18
N THR A 64 19.22 -12.10 16.58
CA THR A 64 17.89 -12.24 15.97
C THR A 64 17.04 -10.99 16.21
N SER A 65 17.05 -10.45 17.43
CA SER A 65 16.30 -9.24 17.77
C SER A 65 16.83 -8.02 17.01
N PHE A 66 18.15 -7.90 16.88
CA PHE A 66 18.78 -6.83 16.10
C PHE A 66 18.40 -6.90 14.62
N ILE A 67 18.47 -8.08 14.00
CA ILE A 67 18.06 -8.29 12.60
C ILE A 67 16.58 -7.98 12.42
N ALA A 68 15.72 -8.41 13.35
CA ALA A 68 14.29 -8.11 13.32
C ALA A 68 14.03 -6.61 13.38
N VAL A 69 14.67 -5.86 14.29
CA VAL A 69 14.53 -4.40 14.40
C VAL A 69 15.01 -3.68 13.14
N MET A 70 16.21 -4.00 12.65
CA MET A 70 16.78 -3.33 11.48
C MET A 70 16.00 -3.63 10.20
N SER A 71 15.49 -4.85 10.03
CA SER A 71 14.63 -5.20 8.89
C SER A 71 13.28 -4.47 8.92
N GLY A 72 12.73 -4.22 10.11
CA GLY A 72 11.56 -3.36 10.30
C GLY A 72 11.84 -1.92 9.89
N LEU A 73 12.99 -1.36 10.31
CA LEU A 73 13.40 -0.01 9.95
C LEU A 73 13.59 0.15 8.43
N ILE A 74 14.26 -0.81 7.78
CA ILE A 74 14.42 -0.84 6.32
C ILE A 74 13.05 -0.85 5.64
N SER A 75 12.10 -1.62 6.16
CA SER A 75 10.74 -1.69 5.61
C SER A 75 10.01 -0.35 5.71
N ILE A 76 10.13 0.36 6.84
CA ILE A 76 9.55 1.70 7.02
C ILE A 76 10.16 2.66 6.00
N CYS A 77 11.49 2.71 5.91
CA CYS A 77 12.22 3.58 4.99
C CYS A 77 11.86 3.30 3.53
N ALA A 78 11.72 2.03 3.17
CA ALA A 78 11.39 1.62 1.81
C ALA A 78 9.98 2.06 1.38
N LEU A 79 9.06 2.29 2.32
CA LEU A 79 7.69 2.70 2.05
C LEU A 79 7.51 4.23 1.99
N ILE A 80 8.52 5.01 2.42
CA ILE A 80 8.49 6.48 2.37
C ILE A 80 8.25 7.00 0.95
N PRO A 81 8.96 6.53 -0.11
CA PRO A 81 8.72 6.99 -1.47
C PRO A 81 7.24 6.85 -1.88
N GLY A 82 6.59 5.73 -1.57
CA GLY A 82 5.17 5.52 -1.89
C GLY A 82 4.22 6.48 -1.15
N MET A 83 4.61 6.96 0.04
CA MET A 83 3.83 7.94 0.81
C MET A 83 4.07 9.39 0.37
N THR A 84 5.24 9.69 -0.21
CA THR A 84 5.63 11.04 -0.64
C THR A 84 5.30 11.35 -2.09
N LEU A 85 4.89 10.36 -2.89
CA LEU A 85 4.37 10.58 -4.25
C LEU A 85 3.16 11.54 -4.18
N ALA A 86 3.36 12.75 -4.72
CA ALA A 86 2.34 13.78 -4.82
C ALA A 86 1.11 13.19 -5.54
N THR A 87 -0.01 13.13 -4.82
CA THR A 87 -1.22 12.50 -5.34
C THR A 87 -2.06 13.54 -6.05
N PRO A 88 -2.31 13.43 -7.37
CA PRO A 88 -3.46 14.10 -7.95
C PRO A 88 -4.71 13.53 -7.26
N GLN A 89 -5.60 14.38 -6.75
CA GLN A 89 -6.88 13.92 -6.22
C GLN A 89 -7.73 13.44 -7.39
N PHE A 90 -7.79 12.12 -7.60
CA PHE A 90 -8.64 11.55 -8.62
C PHE A 90 -10.06 11.34 -8.04
N PRO A 91 -11.11 11.88 -8.68
CA PRO A 91 -12.48 11.67 -8.24
C PRO A 91 -12.86 10.18 -8.31
N VAL A 92 -13.70 9.74 -7.38
CA VAL A 92 -14.08 8.33 -7.13
C VAL A 92 -14.63 7.66 -8.39
N GLU A 93 -13.93 6.60 -8.79
CA GLU A 93 -14.19 5.48 -9.73
C GLU A 93 -15.12 5.60 -10.97
N SER A 94 -16.09 6.50 -11.05
CA SER A 94 -17.12 6.44 -12.11
C SER A 94 -16.78 7.16 -13.42
N LYS A 95 -15.76 8.04 -13.46
CA LYS A 95 -15.38 8.81 -14.67
C LYS A 95 -13.88 9.05 -14.85
N LEU A 96 -13.04 8.10 -14.45
CA LEU A 96 -11.60 8.20 -14.72
C LEU A 96 -11.30 7.92 -16.19
N SER A 97 -10.83 8.95 -16.90
CA SER A 97 -10.31 8.84 -18.28
C SER A 97 -9.19 7.78 -18.32
N ARG A 98 -9.08 7.06 -19.46
CA ARG A 98 -8.05 6.04 -19.69
C ARG A 98 -6.64 6.55 -19.36
N GLN A 99 -6.38 7.83 -19.62
CA GLN A 99 -5.11 8.50 -19.39
C GLN A 99 -4.81 8.70 -17.89
N GLN A 100 -5.81 9.08 -17.10
CA GLN A 100 -5.65 9.21 -15.64
C GLN A 100 -5.45 7.86 -14.95
N ARG A 101 -6.05 6.78 -15.47
CA ARG A 101 -5.80 5.41 -15.01
C ARG A 101 -4.36 4.97 -15.26
N ILE A 102 -3.84 5.18 -16.47
CA ILE A 102 -2.44 4.87 -16.81
C ILE A 102 -1.47 5.65 -15.92
N GLN A 103 -1.75 6.93 -15.67
CA GLN A 103 -0.93 7.77 -14.79
C GLN A 103 -0.94 7.28 -13.34
N ARG A 104 -2.11 6.88 -12.80
CA ARG A 104 -2.24 6.29 -11.45
C ARG A 104 -1.45 5.00 -11.31
N SER A 105 -1.55 4.09 -12.28
CA SER A 105 -0.80 2.83 -12.31
C SER A 105 0.71 3.06 -12.45
N GLY A 106 1.13 4.04 -13.24
CA GLY A 106 2.55 4.41 -13.38
C GLY A 106 3.16 4.95 -12.09
N LEU A 107 2.47 5.87 -11.39
CA LEU A 107 2.90 6.37 -10.09
C LEU A 107 2.99 5.24 -9.05
N PHE A 108 2.01 4.33 -9.02
CA PHE A 108 2.06 3.17 -8.16
C PHE A 108 3.28 2.28 -8.45
N LEU A 109 3.56 2.01 -9.73
CA LEU A 109 4.71 1.19 -10.15
C LEU A 109 6.04 1.82 -9.72
N VAL A 110 6.20 3.14 -9.87
CA VAL A 110 7.39 3.87 -9.43
C VAL A 110 7.57 3.75 -7.91
N GLY A 111 6.48 3.89 -7.15
CA GLY A 111 6.50 3.69 -5.70
C GLY A 111 6.97 2.28 -5.31
N VAL A 112 6.38 1.25 -5.91
CA VAL A 112 6.75 -0.16 -5.68
C VAL A 112 8.20 -0.43 -6.06
N GLN A 113 8.67 0.10 -7.20
CA GLN A 113 10.04 -0.08 -7.66
C GLN A 113 11.04 0.58 -6.70
N ALA A 114 10.78 1.80 -6.25
CA ALA A 114 11.61 2.49 -5.27
C ALA A 114 11.70 1.70 -3.94
N THR A 115 10.57 1.17 -3.48
CA THR A 115 10.51 0.30 -2.30
C THR A 115 11.39 -0.94 -2.45
N MET A 116 11.34 -1.62 -3.59
CA MET A 116 12.18 -2.81 -3.84
C MET A 116 13.68 -2.48 -3.81
N ILE A 117 14.09 -1.36 -4.43
CA ILE A 117 15.50 -0.95 -4.45
C ILE A 117 16.01 -0.67 -3.03
N ILE A 118 15.27 0.12 -2.24
CA ILE A 118 15.66 0.45 -0.87
C ILE A 118 15.80 -0.81 -0.01
N ARG A 119 14.89 -1.79 -0.19
CA ARG A 119 14.98 -3.05 0.54
C ARG A 119 16.21 -3.86 0.17
N ILE A 120 16.54 -3.98 -1.11
CA ILE A 120 17.73 -4.73 -1.54
C ILE A 120 18.98 -4.09 -0.93
N VAL A 121 19.13 -2.77 -1.07
CA VAL A 121 20.28 -2.03 -0.52
C VAL A 121 20.33 -2.16 1.01
N GLY A 122 19.20 -2.00 1.69
CA GLY A 122 19.11 -2.15 3.14
C GLY A 122 19.46 -3.57 3.60
N THR A 123 19.05 -4.59 2.87
CA THR A 123 19.35 -6.00 3.20
C THR A 123 20.83 -6.31 3.04
N VAL A 124 21.45 -5.82 1.97
CA VAL A 124 22.90 -5.95 1.76
C VAL A 124 23.67 -5.21 2.85
N ALA A 125 23.24 -3.99 3.22
CA ALA A 125 23.85 -3.23 4.30
C ALA A 125 23.71 -3.94 5.66
N LEU A 126 22.54 -4.52 5.94
CA LEU A 126 22.31 -5.28 7.17
C LEU A 126 23.16 -6.55 7.22
N LEU A 127 23.31 -7.25 6.10
CA LEU A 127 24.16 -8.43 6.00
C LEU A 127 25.63 -8.08 6.27
N ALA A 128 26.13 -7.01 5.66
CA ALA A 128 27.47 -6.50 5.93
C ALA A 128 27.63 -6.12 7.42
N LEU A 129 26.68 -5.36 7.98
CA LEU A 129 26.71 -4.94 9.38
C LEU A 129 26.72 -6.14 10.33
N CYS A 130 25.87 -7.14 10.09
CA CYS A 130 25.84 -8.36 10.89
C CYS A 130 27.15 -9.14 10.78
N ARG A 131 27.74 -9.21 9.59
CA ARG A 131 29.01 -9.90 9.37
C ARG A 131 30.17 -9.29 10.13
N TYR A 132 30.19 -7.96 10.25
CA TYR A 132 31.25 -7.24 10.94
C TYR A 132 31.02 -7.09 12.46
N GLN A 133 29.78 -6.95 12.92
CA GLN A 133 29.49 -6.69 14.33
C GLN A 133 29.17 -7.93 15.17
N MET A 134 28.54 -8.96 14.61
CA MET A 134 27.94 -10.05 15.42
C MET A 134 28.82 -11.28 15.59
N GLY A 135 29.92 -11.41 14.84
CA GLY A 135 30.85 -12.55 14.96
C GLY A 135 30.24 -13.93 14.68
N LEU A 136 28.98 -14.00 14.23
CA LEU A 136 28.25 -15.24 13.98
C LEU A 136 28.72 -15.95 12.70
N PRO A 137 28.48 -17.28 12.60
CA PRO A 137 28.67 -18.00 11.36
C PRO A 137 27.83 -17.38 10.23
N VAL A 138 28.46 -17.26 9.05
CA VAL A 138 27.88 -16.59 7.88
C VAL A 138 26.54 -17.23 7.48
N GLU A 139 26.46 -18.56 7.60
CA GLU A 139 25.25 -19.34 7.29
C GLU A 139 24.05 -18.87 8.12
N THR A 140 24.23 -18.65 9.42
CA THR A 140 23.15 -18.19 10.30
C THR A 140 22.73 -16.77 9.97
N ILE A 141 23.68 -15.86 9.74
CA ILE A 141 23.39 -14.47 9.35
C ILE A 141 22.58 -14.44 8.05
N VAL A 142 23.03 -15.18 7.03
CA VAL A 142 22.36 -15.24 5.73
C VAL A 142 20.95 -15.79 5.87
N LEU A 143 20.76 -16.88 6.63
CA LEU A 143 19.43 -17.46 6.85
C LEU A 143 18.47 -16.47 7.51
N PHE A 144 18.90 -15.78 8.57
CA PHE A 144 18.04 -14.81 9.25
C PHE A 144 17.77 -13.57 8.39
N VAL A 145 18.80 -12.97 7.79
CA VAL A 145 18.64 -11.74 6.99
C VAL A 145 17.86 -12.00 5.70
N CYS A 146 18.20 -13.04 4.94
CA CYS A 146 17.48 -13.40 3.72
C CYS A 146 16.08 -13.93 4.03
N GLY A 147 15.90 -14.70 5.10
CA GLY A 147 14.59 -15.18 5.54
C GLY A 147 13.65 -14.02 5.84
N TRP A 148 14.11 -13.04 6.64
CA TRP A 148 13.35 -11.82 6.92
C TRP A 148 13.01 -11.04 5.65
N TYR A 149 13.98 -10.87 4.76
CA TYR A 149 13.77 -10.18 3.49
C TYR A 149 12.68 -10.86 2.64
N ILE A 150 12.74 -12.19 2.47
CA ILE A 150 11.79 -12.95 1.66
C ILE A 150 10.39 -12.83 2.25
N VAL A 151 10.24 -13.04 3.56
CA VAL A 151 8.94 -12.99 4.23
C VAL A 151 8.31 -11.60 4.10
N LEU A 152 9.05 -10.55 4.44
CA LEU A 152 8.55 -9.17 4.36
C LEU A 152 8.22 -8.75 2.93
N THR A 153 8.98 -9.22 1.94
CA THR A 153 8.74 -8.93 0.52
C THR A 153 7.52 -9.69 0.01
N ALA A 154 7.36 -10.97 0.38
CA ALA A 154 6.19 -11.76 0.01
C ALA A 154 4.89 -11.14 0.56
N PHE A 155 4.89 -10.71 1.82
CA PHE A 155 3.72 -10.05 2.43
C PHE A 155 3.39 -8.73 1.75
N GLU A 156 4.39 -7.92 1.43
CA GLU A 156 4.19 -6.67 0.71
C GLU A 156 3.59 -6.91 -0.68
N VAL A 157 4.20 -7.79 -1.49
CA VAL A 157 3.71 -8.10 -2.83
C VAL A 157 2.30 -8.67 -2.78
N PHE A 158 2.00 -9.55 -1.82
CA PHE A 158 0.66 -10.10 -1.62
C PHE A 158 -0.37 -9.00 -1.33
N TRP A 159 -0.08 -8.07 -0.42
CA TRP A 159 -0.99 -6.98 -0.07
C TRP A 159 -1.16 -5.97 -1.20
N LEU A 160 -0.08 -5.64 -1.91
CA LEU A 160 -0.11 -4.78 -3.09
C LEU A 160 -0.93 -5.42 -4.21
N ALA A 161 -0.70 -6.70 -4.50
CA ALA A 161 -1.45 -7.45 -5.52
C ALA A 161 -2.94 -7.54 -5.18
N LYS A 162 -3.29 -7.83 -3.92
CA LYS A 162 -4.68 -7.86 -3.45
C LYS A 162 -5.39 -6.52 -3.59
N LYS A 163 -4.67 -5.41 -3.40
CA LYS A 163 -5.23 -4.07 -3.57
C LYS A 163 -5.33 -3.67 -5.05
N ALA A 164 -4.39 -4.08 -5.87
CA ALA A 164 -4.43 -3.87 -7.31
C ALA A 164 -5.59 -4.65 -7.97
N SER A 165 -5.84 -5.89 -7.54
CA SER A 165 -6.96 -6.69 -8.08
C SER A 165 -8.33 -6.11 -7.73
N VAL A 166 -8.48 -5.56 -6.52
CA VAL A 166 -9.70 -4.82 -6.13
C VAL A 166 -9.89 -3.57 -6.99
N LEU A 167 -8.81 -2.85 -7.33
CA LEU A 167 -8.89 -1.70 -8.24
C LEU A 167 -9.29 -2.11 -9.66
N ASN A 168 -8.82 -3.26 -10.15
CA ASN A 168 -9.17 -3.77 -11.48
C ASN A 168 -10.61 -4.31 -11.54
N ALA A 169 -11.10 -5.00 -10.51
CA ALA A 169 -12.43 -5.62 -10.50
C ALA A 169 -13.60 -4.61 -10.46
N VAL A 170 -13.35 -3.35 -10.07
CA VAL A 170 -14.35 -2.27 -10.14
C VAL A 170 -14.40 -1.61 -11.52
N THR A 171 -13.64 -2.14 -12.49
CA THR A 171 -13.76 -1.74 -13.90
C THR A 171 -14.95 -2.47 -14.52
N PRO A 172 -16.08 -1.81 -14.83
CA PRO A 172 -17.05 -2.43 -15.72
C PRO A 172 -16.36 -2.60 -17.08
N ASP A 173 -16.41 -3.81 -17.61
CA ASP A 173 -15.95 -4.12 -18.97
C ASP A 173 -16.59 -3.11 -19.93
N VAL A 174 -15.77 -2.24 -20.50
CA VAL A 174 -16.20 -1.45 -21.66
C VAL A 174 -16.30 -2.45 -22.81
N PRO A 175 -17.48 -2.63 -23.44
CA PRO A 175 -17.59 -3.52 -24.57
C PRO A 175 -16.58 -3.11 -25.64
N LEU A 176 -15.74 -4.06 -26.05
CA LEU A 176 -14.76 -3.93 -27.14
C LEU A 176 -15.38 -3.48 -28.48
N ALA A 177 -16.70 -3.39 -28.59
CA ALA A 177 -17.45 -2.96 -29.77
C ALA A 177 -17.25 -1.49 -30.19
N ALA A 178 -16.65 -0.63 -29.35
CA ALA A 178 -16.44 0.78 -29.69
C ALA A 178 -15.11 1.07 -30.41
N SER A 179 -14.21 0.09 -30.55
CA SER A 179 -12.90 0.30 -31.18
C SER A 179 -12.89 0.03 -32.70
N ASP A 180 -13.90 -0.66 -33.24
CA ASP A 180 -14.03 -0.94 -34.67
C ASP A 180 -14.80 0.14 -35.46
N ALA A 181 -15.50 1.05 -34.76
CA ALA A 181 -16.32 2.08 -35.42
C ALA A 181 -15.54 3.35 -35.84
N LEU A 182 -14.22 3.42 -35.58
CA LEU A 182 -13.42 4.63 -35.84
C LEU A 182 -12.33 4.46 -36.92
N VAL A 183 -12.29 3.30 -37.59
CA VAL A 183 -11.35 3.01 -38.69
C VAL A 183 -12.03 3.05 -40.08
N ASP A 184 -13.36 3.11 -40.15
CA ASP A 184 -14.11 3.08 -41.42
C ASP A 184 -14.64 4.48 -41.82
N GLY A 185 -13.74 5.46 -41.94
CA GLY A 185 -14.10 6.86 -42.20
C GLY A 185 -13.15 7.61 -43.12
N THR A 186 -12.37 6.92 -43.95
CA THR A 186 -11.55 7.53 -45.00
C THR A 186 -11.84 6.88 -46.33
N ASP A 187 -12.97 7.26 -46.93
CA ASP A 187 -13.19 7.23 -48.37
C ASP A 187 -13.93 8.52 -48.74
N PHE A 188 -13.18 9.55 -49.14
CA PHE A 188 -13.53 10.58 -50.15
C PHE A 188 -12.27 11.38 -50.51
#